data_AF-A0A8S9UZE9-F1
#
_entry.id   AF-A0A8S9UZE9-F1
#
_cell.length_a   1.000
_cell.length_b   1.000
_cell.length_c   1.000
_cell.angle_alpha   90.00
_cell.angle_beta   90.00
_cell.angle_gamma   90.00
#
_symmetry.space_group_name_H-M   'P 1'
#
loop_
_entity.id
_entity.type
_entity.pdbx_description
1 polymer ?
#
loop_
_entity_poly.entity_id
_entity_poly.type
_entity_poly.pdbx_seq_one_letter_code
_entity_poly.pdbx_strand_id
1 'polypeptide(L)'
;MAPRQVKTKFLTLLVSLSLVLSSINANVWPTNGVCGSRVRYSWDALSVDDKKLYRDAIASAMSTGYHTLFVEVHSDIKSFKEAHNTCGMMFWHRRYLLAYEDMLRSLGTKFACITIPYWDYFADYAKFLTNVCTTFEDCSSFLKDMGGSSGPVTSQTINGFVVNGNCVNGLSSPYANFTSFCEKSTISGSSCSGCIPRGSWSLVNYPSGICYSSLAKYLSLQFGYAWFSQNIHYGLHQSIHNMAMGTLATYPTSADPIFYSHHATVDLIHQLYFDCQIGRRLTDSEKRNGDYAFESCAQADYTGVPPTSTSTFTMYWNAVGQTRTPVESHPRLGQFFVSQPKEYWQYVSGTDLGSLSYSYAADELFVLLKDQGLSCPKSHTRRLFDVNYVDVPVTADRKRKAIGRSFNLFQDIYDAALTNTSSHAEAIDQGQTVDCLWYDENFGVDDFSPEFRANWNLPSTAHTFCYNRVQEVRTGRKQVKVGRWKDKFRFHYFTMTDTQLASASEITSTDEAAIISSADASTTSTPTTLTDTTTTTTTNAATVTPGV
;
A
#
# COMPACT_ATOMS: atom_id res chain seq x y z
N MET A 1 -7.09 -19.17 32.09
CA MET A 1 -8.23 -18.33 31.66
C MET A 1 -8.36 -17.20 32.66
N ALA A 2 -8.01 -15.97 32.26
CA ALA A 2 -8.30 -14.77 33.05
C ALA A 2 -9.53 -14.09 32.43
N PRO A 3 -10.47 -13.56 33.24
CA PRO A 3 -11.63 -12.85 32.71
C PRO A 3 -11.17 -11.58 31.98
N ARG A 4 -11.70 -11.34 30.77
CA ARG A 4 -11.48 -10.10 30.01
C ARG A 4 -12.04 -8.93 30.84
N GLN A 5 -11.27 -7.84 31.00
CA GLN A 5 -11.72 -6.68 31.77
C GLN A 5 -12.97 -6.06 31.13
N VAL A 6 -14.10 -6.20 31.82
CA VAL A 6 -15.34 -5.49 31.51
C VAL A 6 -15.12 -4.00 31.79
N LYS A 7 -15.24 -3.16 30.76
CA LYS A 7 -15.26 -1.70 30.96
C LYS A 7 -16.59 -1.32 31.61
N THR A 8 -16.55 -0.89 32.87
CA THR A 8 -17.66 -0.18 33.50
C THR A 8 -17.70 1.23 32.89
N LYS A 9 -18.60 1.48 31.94
CA LYS A 9 -18.85 2.84 31.43
C LYS A 9 -19.58 3.63 32.52
N PHE A 10 -18.92 4.62 33.12
CA PHE A 10 -19.62 5.67 33.85
C PHE A 10 -20.45 6.47 32.84
N LEU A 11 -21.77 6.36 32.95
CA LEU A 11 -22.72 7.02 32.07
C LEU A 11 -22.81 8.51 32.42
N THR A 12 -21.94 9.34 31.84
CA THR A 12 -22.15 10.79 31.79
C THR A 12 -23.08 11.07 30.61
N LEU A 13 -24.34 11.39 30.88
CA LEU A 13 -25.35 11.73 29.88
C LEU A 13 -25.06 13.13 29.32
N LEU A 14 -24.20 13.23 28.31
CA LEU A 14 -24.10 14.40 27.44
C LEU A 14 -25.08 14.19 26.29
N VAL A 15 -26.13 15.00 26.25
CA VAL A 15 -27.03 15.10 25.09
C VAL A 15 -26.23 15.75 23.95
N SER A 16 -25.61 14.94 23.11
CA SER A 16 -25.01 15.38 21.85
C SER A 16 -26.13 15.65 20.86
N LEU A 17 -26.33 16.92 20.53
CA LEU A 17 -27.17 17.36 19.43
C LEU A 17 -26.48 16.93 18.12
N SER A 18 -26.79 15.73 17.63
CA SER A 18 -26.31 15.23 16.34
C SER A 18 -26.97 16.03 15.22
N LEU A 19 -26.35 17.14 14.80
CA LEU A 19 -26.56 17.65 13.46
C LEU A 19 -26.06 16.58 12.48
N VAL A 20 -26.99 15.98 11.74
CA VAL A 20 -26.67 15.23 10.52
C VAL A 20 -26.23 16.25 9.47
N LEU A 21 -24.98 16.71 9.58
CA LEU A 21 -24.27 17.31 8.46
C LEU A 21 -23.83 16.16 7.58
N SER A 22 -24.47 16.02 6.42
CA SER A 22 -23.86 15.34 5.28
C SER A 22 -22.45 15.91 5.11
N SER A 23 -21.42 15.12 5.42
CA SER A 23 -20.03 15.53 5.33
C SER A 23 -19.65 15.69 3.85
N ILE A 24 -19.94 16.87 3.30
CA ILE A 24 -19.21 17.37 2.14
C ILE A 24 -17.79 17.58 2.67
N ASN A 25 -16.85 16.71 2.30
CA ASN A 25 -15.43 16.90 2.64
C ASN A 25 -15.04 18.30 2.15
N ALA A 26 -14.78 19.22 3.09
CA ALA A 26 -14.38 20.57 2.75
C ALA A 26 -13.02 20.52 2.03
N ASN A 27 -12.81 21.43 1.07
CA ASN A 27 -11.55 21.50 0.32
C ASN A 27 -10.37 21.69 1.28
N VAL A 28 -9.38 20.80 1.19
CA VAL A 28 -8.21 20.81 2.08
C VAL A 28 -7.05 21.63 1.51
N TRP A 29 -7.06 21.93 0.21
CA TRP A 29 -6.01 22.72 -0.44
C TRP A 29 -6.53 24.11 -0.86
N PRO A 30 -6.07 25.18 -0.19
CA PRO A 30 -6.33 26.54 -0.65
C PRO A 30 -5.75 26.78 -2.04
N THR A 31 -6.53 27.46 -2.90
CA THR A 31 -6.13 27.79 -4.28
C THR A 31 -5.65 29.24 -4.44
N ASN A 32 -5.60 30.02 -3.35
CA ASN A 32 -5.14 31.41 -3.33
C ASN A 32 -3.61 31.55 -3.18
N GLY A 33 -2.88 30.44 -3.09
CA GLY A 33 -1.42 30.43 -2.93
C GLY A 33 -0.92 30.62 -1.50
N VAL A 34 -1.81 30.82 -0.52
CA VAL A 34 -1.45 30.95 0.89
C VAL A 34 -1.65 29.61 1.58
N CYS A 35 -0.54 28.93 1.86
CA CYS A 35 -0.55 27.56 2.37
C CYS A 35 -0.27 27.51 3.88
N GLY A 36 -0.93 26.58 4.57
CA GLY A 36 -0.52 26.13 5.89
C GLY A 36 0.63 25.11 5.82
N SER A 37 0.85 24.42 6.93
CA SER A 37 1.74 23.26 6.97
C SER A 37 1.33 22.19 5.96
N ARG A 38 2.29 21.47 5.40
CA ARG A 38 2.00 20.36 4.49
C ARG A 38 1.35 19.21 5.24
N VAL A 39 0.22 18.75 4.73
CA VAL A 39 -0.51 17.58 5.23
C VAL A 39 -0.87 16.72 4.04
N ARG A 40 -0.41 15.46 4.02
CA ARG A 40 -0.83 14.48 3.01
C ARG A 40 -2.12 13.81 3.48
N TYR A 41 -3.07 13.69 2.57
CA TYR A 41 -4.40 13.14 2.84
C TYR A 41 -4.59 11.82 2.09
N SER A 42 -5.45 10.94 2.63
CA SER A 42 -5.94 9.79 1.87
C SER A 42 -6.69 10.30 0.65
N TRP A 43 -6.54 9.64 -0.50
CA TRP A 43 -7.32 9.95 -1.70
C TRP A 43 -8.83 9.99 -1.43
N ASP A 44 -9.33 9.08 -0.59
CA ASP A 44 -10.75 8.97 -0.27
C ASP A 44 -11.26 10.10 0.63
N ALA A 45 -10.36 10.79 1.35
CA ALA A 45 -10.72 11.93 2.18
C ALA A 45 -10.78 13.25 1.39
N LEU A 46 -10.22 13.29 0.17
CA LEU A 46 -10.24 14.47 -0.67
C LEU A 46 -11.66 14.77 -1.17
N SER A 47 -11.98 16.06 -1.29
CA SER A 47 -13.20 16.51 -1.94
C SER A 47 -13.15 16.24 -3.45
N VAL A 48 -14.30 16.36 -4.11
CA VAL A 48 -14.39 16.31 -5.58
C VAL A 48 -13.49 17.38 -6.22
N ASP A 49 -13.42 18.58 -5.65
CA ASP A 49 -12.65 19.68 -6.20
C ASP A 49 -11.15 19.51 -5.95
N ASP A 50 -10.74 18.98 -4.80
CA ASP A 50 -9.34 18.65 -4.53
C ASP A 50 -8.84 17.55 -5.46
N LYS A 51 -9.63 16.50 -5.70
CA LYS A 51 -9.28 15.45 -6.69
C LYS A 51 -9.08 16.03 -8.09
N LYS A 52 -9.97 16.94 -8.52
CA LYS A 52 -9.84 17.65 -9.80
C LYS A 52 -8.63 18.57 -9.84
N LEU A 53 -8.29 19.24 -8.73
CA LEU A 53 -7.10 20.09 -8.62
C LEU A 53 -5.82 19.26 -8.75
N TYR A 54 -5.75 18.08 -8.12
CA TYR A 54 -4.62 17.16 -8.23
C TYR A 54 -4.47 16.61 -9.66
N ARG A 55 -5.59 16.20 -10.29
CA ARG A 55 -5.61 15.84 -11.71
C ARG A 55 -5.02 16.94 -12.58
N ASP A 56 -5.46 18.18 -12.40
CA ASP A 56 -4.99 19.33 -13.18
C ASP A 56 -3.49 19.57 -12.99
N ALA A 57 -2.98 19.38 -11.78
CA ALA A 57 -1.55 19.51 -11.49
C ALA A 57 -0.73 18.45 -12.24
N ILE A 58 -1.16 17.17 -12.21
CA ILE A 58 -0.52 16.09 -12.97
C ILE A 58 -0.58 16.35 -14.47
N ALA A 59 -1.75 16.71 -15.00
CA ALA A 59 -1.92 17.02 -16.41
C ALA A 59 -1.04 18.20 -16.85
N SER A 60 -0.89 19.22 -15.98
CA SER A 60 0.03 20.34 -16.21
C SER A 60 1.49 19.90 -16.16
N ALA A 61 1.86 18.97 -15.27
CA ALA A 61 3.21 18.42 -15.21
C ALA A 61 3.55 17.60 -16.46
N MET A 62 2.59 16.86 -17.01
CA MET A 62 2.74 16.12 -18.25
C MET A 62 2.86 17.07 -19.46
N SER A 63 1.96 18.05 -19.58
CA SER A 63 1.96 18.99 -20.72
C SER A 63 3.20 19.88 -20.77
N THR A 64 3.77 20.23 -19.61
CA THR A 64 5.03 20.97 -19.52
C THR A 64 6.27 20.06 -19.61
N GLY A 65 6.10 18.74 -19.68
CA GLY A 65 7.17 17.75 -19.74
C GLY A 65 7.92 17.53 -18.43
N TYR A 66 7.52 18.18 -17.33
CA TYR A 66 8.15 17.95 -16.03
C TYR A 66 7.93 16.53 -15.51
N HIS A 67 6.74 15.96 -15.69
CA HIS A 67 6.47 14.59 -15.27
C HIS A 67 7.46 13.62 -15.92
N THR A 68 7.68 13.72 -17.24
CA THR A 68 8.63 12.87 -17.95
C THR A 68 10.09 13.06 -17.50
N LEU A 69 10.51 14.27 -17.12
CA LEU A 69 11.83 14.46 -16.52
C LEU A 69 12.00 13.65 -15.22
N PHE A 70 10.97 13.56 -14.39
CA PHE A 70 10.98 12.74 -13.18
C PHE A 70 11.00 11.24 -13.50
N VAL A 71 10.30 10.79 -14.56
CA VAL A 71 10.42 9.42 -15.09
C VAL A 71 11.87 9.06 -15.43
N GLU A 72 12.59 9.98 -16.08
CA GLU A 72 13.99 9.80 -16.47
C GLU A 72 14.97 9.89 -15.30
N VAL A 73 14.57 10.47 -14.17
CA VAL A 73 15.33 10.38 -12.91
C VAL A 73 15.18 9.00 -12.28
N HIS A 74 13.95 8.50 -12.19
CA HIS A 74 13.67 7.21 -11.58
C HIS A 74 14.24 6.04 -12.39
N SER A 75 14.19 6.13 -13.71
CA SER A 75 14.67 5.09 -14.63
C SER A 75 16.19 5.09 -14.84
N ASP A 76 16.94 6.01 -14.23
CA ASP A 76 18.41 5.92 -14.22
C ASP A 76 18.86 4.68 -13.44
N ILE A 77 19.38 3.67 -14.15
CA ILE A 77 19.68 2.34 -13.61
C ILE A 77 20.58 2.39 -12.35
N LYS A 78 21.55 3.30 -12.30
CA LYS A 78 22.44 3.42 -11.12
C LYS A 78 21.70 3.97 -9.91
N SER A 79 20.91 5.03 -10.09
CA SER A 79 20.06 5.61 -9.05
C SER A 79 19.00 4.61 -8.58
N PHE A 80 18.37 3.90 -9.53
CA PHE A 80 17.38 2.86 -9.25
C PHE A 80 17.95 1.74 -8.38
N LYS A 81 19.14 1.24 -8.68
CA LYS A 81 19.80 0.18 -7.90
C LYS A 81 20.10 0.61 -6.47
N GLU A 82 20.53 1.84 -6.24
CA GLU A 82 20.67 2.37 -4.86
C GLU A 82 19.30 2.44 -4.17
N ALA A 83 18.27 2.94 -4.88
CA ALA A 83 16.93 3.13 -4.35
C ALA A 83 16.16 1.82 -4.08
N HIS A 84 16.50 0.70 -4.70
CA HIS A 84 15.74 -0.55 -4.57
C HIS A 84 16.56 -1.71 -4.02
N ASN A 85 17.87 -1.76 -4.27
CA ASN A 85 18.67 -2.92 -3.80
C ASN A 85 19.34 -2.64 -2.45
N THR A 86 18.98 -1.55 -1.77
CA THR A 86 19.52 -1.14 -0.47
C THR A 86 18.43 -0.66 0.49
N CYS A 87 18.79 -0.51 1.76
CA CYS A 87 17.96 0.14 2.79
C CYS A 87 17.72 1.64 2.54
N GLY A 88 18.40 2.22 1.54
CA GLY A 88 18.15 3.58 1.10
C GLY A 88 16.76 3.80 0.50
N MET A 89 16.02 2.72 0.20
CA MET A 89 14.71 2.74 -0.45
C MET A 89 13.71 3.72 0.18
N MET A 90 13.53 3.71 1.49
CA MET A 90 12.54 4.59 2.12
C MET A 90 12.91 6.07 1.98
N PHE A 91 14.18 6.41 2.20
CA PHE A 91 14.67 7.78 2.19
C PHE A 91 14.82 8.35 0.77
N TRP A 92 15.29 7.52 -0.18
CA TRP A 92 15.44 7.92 -1.57
C TRP A 92 14.09 8.30 -2.15
N HIS A 93 13.06 7.48 -1.92
CA HIS A 93 11.70 7.80 -2.37
C HIS A 93 11.11 8.99 -1.62
N ARG A 94 11.37 9.17 -0.31
CA ARG A 94 10.92 10.37 0.43
C ARG A 94 11.45 11.66 -0.20
N ARG A 95 12.76 11.71 -0.52
CA ARG A 95 13.38 12.85 -1.22
C ARG A 95 12.78 13.06 -2.61
N TYR A 96 12.60 11.98 -3.37
CA TYR A 96 12.00 12.03 -4.71
C TYR A 96 10.56 12.56 -4.69
N LEU A 97 9.72 12.11 -3.75
CA LEU A 97 8.35 12.57 -3.57
C LEU A 97 8.28 14.05 -3.22
N LEU A 98 9.15 14.54 -2.33
CA LEU A 98 9.19 15.97 -1.97
C LEU A 98 9.55 16.85 -3.18
N ALA A 99 10.50 16.41 -4.01
CA ALA A 99 10.85 17.14 -5.23
C ALA A 99 9.72 17.12 -6.26
N TYR A 100 9.01 15.99 -6.42
CA TYR A 100 7.85 15.90 -7.31
C TYR A 100 6.69 16.78 -6.82
N GLU A 101 6.44 16.79 -5.51
CA GLU A 101 5.43 17.64 -4.89
C GLU A 101 5.75 19.13 -5.07
N ASP A 102 7.00 19.54 -4.84
CA ASP A 102 7.45 20.92 -5.09
C ASP A 102 7.31 21.32 -6.56
N MET A 103 7.59 20.38 -7.48
CA MET A 103 7.35 20.58 -8.90
C MET A 103 5.86 20.84 -9.17
N LEU A 104 4.94 19.99 -8.68
CA LEU A 104 3.51 20.22 -8.89
C LEU A 104 3.05 21.57 -8.31
N ARG A 105 3.52 21.92 -7.11
CA ARG A 105 3.21 23.19 -6.43
C ARG A 105 3.72 24.41 -7.21
N SER A 106 4.79 24.25 -7.99
CA SER A 106 5.37 25.32 -8.81
C SER A 106 4.59 25.63 -10.10
N LEU A 107 3.68 24.74 -10.54
CA LEU A 107 2.98 24.86 -11.82
C LEU A 107 1.88 25.94 -11.87
N GLY A 108 1.66 26.65 -10.75
CA GLY A 108 0.75 27.78 -10.69
C GLY A 108 0.22 28.02 -9.28
N THR A 109 -0.24 29.25 -9.02
CA THR A 109 -0.72 29.68 -7.70
C THR A 109 -1.80 28.76 -7.12
N LYS A 110 -2.70 28.23 -7.96
CA LYS A 110 -3.76 27.31 -7.53
C LYS A 110 -3.23 25.96 -7.02
N PHE A 111 -2.03 25.54 -7.44
CA PHE A 111 -1.42 24.27 -7.02
C PHE A 111 -0.47 24.43 -5.83
N ALA A 112 -0.16 25.66 -5.43
CA ALA A 112 0.91 25.95 -4.48
C ALA A 112 0.76 25.24 -3.13
N CYS A 113 -0.44 24.80 -2.76
CA CYS A 113 -0.73 24.14 -1.50
C CYS A 113 -0.99 22.63 -1.60
N ILE A 114 -0.97 22.05 -2.80
CA ILE A 114 -1.21 20.62 -2.93
C ILE A 114 -0.10 19.80 -2.26
N THR A 115 -0.47 18.61 -1.87
CA THR A 115 0.44 17.57 -1.39
C THR A 115 0.09 16.26 -2.07
N ILE A 116 1.05 15.34 -2.20
CA ILE A 116 0.77 14.03 -2.81
C ILE A 116 -0.18 13.25 -1.89
N PRO A 117 -1.38 12.84 -2.36
CA PRO A 117 -2.28 12.01 -1.57
C PRO A 117 -1.76 10.58 -1.50
N TYR A 118 -2.03 9.89 -0.39
CA TYR A 118 -1.69 8.49 -0.23
C TYR A 118 -2.86 7.58 -0.58
N TRP A 119 -2.54 6.34 -0.95
CA TRP A 119 -3.50 5.29 -1.30
C TRP A 119 -3.62 4.27 -0.17
N ASP A 120 -4.81 4.16 0.42
CA ASP A 120 -5.10 3.21 1.50
C ASP A 120 -5.40 1.80 0.96
N TYR A 121 -4.35 1.05 0.60
CA TYR A 121 -4.48 -0.34 0.15
C TYR A 121 -4.85 -1.33 1.27
N PHE A 122 -4.78 -0.94 2.56
CA PHE A 122 -5.25 -1.81 3.66
C PHE A 122 -6.77 -1.85 3.70
N ALA A 123 -7.43 -0.70 3.53
CA ALA A 123 -8.88 -0.65 3.39
C ALA A 123 -9.38 -1.36 2.13
N ASP A 124 -8.64 -1.24 1.02
CA ASP A 124 -8.97 -1.95 -0.22
C ASP A 124 -8.85 -3.47 -0.06
N TYR A 125 -7.80 -3.94 0.62
CA TYR A 125 -7.63 -5.36 0.94
C TYR A 125 -8.72 -5.88 1.90
N ALA A 126 -9.12 -5.10 2.90
CA ALA A 126 -10.22 -5.46 3.80
C ALA A 126 -11.55 -5.62 3.04
N LYS A 127 -11.84 -4.73 2.08
CA LYS A 127 -13.02 -4.87 1.21
C LYS A 127 -12.95 -6.14 0.36
N PHE A 128 -11.78 -6.49 -0.17
CA PHE A 128 -11.58 -7.71 -0.94
C PHE A 128 -11.86 -8.97 -0.10
N LEU A 129 -11.24 -9.08 1.09
CA LEU A 129 -11.41 -10.24 1.96
C LEU A 129 -12.83 -10.41 2.52
N THR A 130 -13.60 -9.32 2.61
CA THR A 130 -15.00 -9.32 3.07
C THR A 130 -16.02 -9.39 1.93
N ASN A 131 -15.56 -9.66 0.69
CA ASN A 131 -16.41 -9.79 -0.49
C ASN A 131 -17.25 -8.53 -0.81
N VAL A 132 -16.77 -7.35 -0.42
CA VAL A 132 -17.37 -6.05 -0.79
C VAL A 132 -17.05 -5.71 -2.26
N CYS A 133 -15.95 -6.26 -2.77
CA CYS A 133 -15.40 -6.09 -4.12
C CYS A 133 -14.61 -7.35 -4.50
N THR A 134 -14.28 -7.52 -5.77
CA THR A 134 -13.73 -8.79 -6.28
C THR A 134 -12.40 -8.68 -7.01
N THR A 135 -11.97 -7.50 -7.45
CA THR A 135 -10.75 -7.34 -8.25
C THR A 135 -9.89 -6.21 -7.74
N PHE A 136 -8.62 -6.18 -8.16
CA PHE A 136 -7.67 -5.13 -7.79
C PHE A 136 -8.22 -3.74 -8.09
N GLU A 137 -8.82 -3.55 -9.27
CA GLU A 137 -9.46 -2.29 -9.65
C GLU A 137 -10.79 -2.02 -8.91
N ASP A 138 -11.68 -3.01 -8.85
CA ASP A 138 -13.01 -2.80 -8.26
C ASP A 138 -12.92 -2.41 -6.78
N CYS A 139 -11.97 -3.02 -6.08
CA CYS A 139 -11.73 -2.73 -4.68
C CYS A 139 -11.21 -1.33 -4.41
N SER A 140 -10.64 -0.62 -5.39
CA SER A 140 -10.02 0.68 -5.17
C SER A 140 -10.74 1.82 -5.88
N SER A 141 -11.35 2.72 -5.09
CA SER A 141 -11.83 4.02 -5.59
C SER A 141 -10.70 4.82 -6.21
N PHE A 142 -9.50 4.77 -5.62
CA PHE A 142 -8.31 5.42 -6.14
C PHE A 142 -7.92 4.92 -7.53
N LEU A 143 -7.80 3.60 -7.76
CA LEU A 143 -7.42 3.08 -9.08
C LEU A 143 -8.45 3.44 -10.15
N LYS A 144 -9.75 3.36 -9.82
CA LYS A 144 -10.84 3.79 -10.73
C LYS A 144 -10.77 5.28 -11.03
N ASP A 145 -10.62 6.12 -10.01
CA ASP A 145 -10.49 7.56 -10.16
C ASP A 145 -9.23 7.95 -10.96
N MET A 146 -8.16 7.16 -10.87
CA MET A 146 -6.93 7.36 -11.64
C MET A 146 -7.02 6.80 -13.08
N GLY A 147 -8.22 6.50 -13.58
CA GLY A 147 -8.48 6.12 -14.97
C GLY A 147 -8.62 4.60 -15.20
N GLY A 148 -8.46 3.79 -14.16
CA GLY A 148 -8.53 2.33 -14.25
C GLY A 148 -7.46 1.72 -15.16
N SER A 149 -7.76 0.53 -15.67
CA SER A 149 -6.85 -0.31 -16.45
C SER A 149 -7.32 -0.61 -17.88
N SER A 150 -8.45 -0.05 -18.29
CA SER A 150 -9.07 -0.36 -19.59
C SER A 150 -8.50 0.52 -20.71
N GLY A 151 -8.10 -0.11 -21.81
CA GLY A 151 -7.56 0.55 -23.00
C GLY A 151 -7.11 -0.46 -24.05
N PRO A 152 -6.76 -0.03 -25.27
CA PRO A 152 -6.21 -0.93 -26.28
C PRO A 152 -4.85 -1.46 -25.82
N VAL A 153 -4.56 -2.72 -26.14
CA VAL A 153 -3.24 -3.32 -25.88
C VAL A 153 -2.17 -2.51 -26.63
N THR A 154 -1.06 -2.25 -25.97
CA THR A 154 0.04 -1.44 -26.48
C THR A 154 1.39 -2.00 -26.01
N SER A 155 2.43 -1.71 -26.79
CA SER A 155 3.82 -1.87 -26.42
C SER A 155 4.51 -0.54 -26.69
N GLN A 156 4.95 0.14 -25.63
CA GLN A 156 5.59 1.46 -25.69
C GLN A 156 7.04 1.36 -25.23
N THR A 157 7.89 2.30 -25.67
CA THR A 157 9.26 2.41 -25.18
C THR A 157 9.41 3.69 -24.35
N ILE A 158 9.34 3.55 -23.02
CA ILE A 158 9.45 4.68 -22.07
C ILE A 158 10.91 4.77 -21.60
N ASN A 159 11.57 5.89 -21.91
CA ASN A 159 13.00 6.12 -21.70
C ASN A 159 13.90 4.89 -22.06
N GLY A 160 13.62 4.23 -23.19
CA GLY A 160 14.40 3.07 -23.66
C GLY A 160 13.97 1.71 -23.10
N PHE A 161 13.01 1.66 -22.17
CA PHE A 161 12.47 0.42 -21.63
C PHE A 161 11.16 0.06 -22.34
N VAL A 162 11.06 -1.18 -22.81
CA VAL A 162 9.82 -1.70 -23.39
C VAL A 162 8.81 -1.97 -22.28
N VAL A 163 7.61 -1.43 -22.43
CA VAL A 163 6.51 -1.55 -21.49
C VAL A 163 5.26 -2.03 -22.23
N ASN A 164 4.72 -3.17 -21.79
CA ASN A 164 3.53 -3.77 -22.38
C ASN A 164 2.32 -3.58 -21.48
N GLY A 165 1.13 -3.40 -22.03
CA GLY A 165 -0.10 -3.32 -21.23
C GLY A 165 -1.25 -2.71 -22.01
N ASN A 166 -2.24 -2.20 -21.29
CA ASN A 166 -3.37 -1.46 -21.84
C ASN A 166 -3.05 0.04 -21.82
N CYS A 167 -3.20 0.71 -22.95
CA CYS A 167 -2.99 2.15 -23.11
C CYS A 167 -4.12 2.94 -22.43
N VAL A 168 -3.88 3.44 -21.21
CA VAL A 168 -4.87 4.21 -20.43
C VAL A 168 -4.59 5.70 -20.58
N ASN A 169 -5.51 6.44 -21.18
CA ASN A 169 -5.43 7.90 -21.33
C ASN A 169 -6.07 8.68 -20.16
N GLY A 170 -6.74 7.98 -19.24
CA GLY A 170 -7.36 8.53 -18.03
C GLY A 170 -8.76 9.14 -18.21
N LEU A 171 -9.23 9.35 -19.45
CA LEU A 171 -10.47 10.10 -19.72
C LEU A 171 -11.76 9.37 -19.32
N SER A 172 -11.67 8.09 -18.96
CA SER A 172 -12.77 7.33 -18.35
C SER A 172 -13.16 7.84 -16.96
N SER A 173 -12.29 8.63 -16.32
CA SER A 173 -12.51 9.22 -15.01
C SER A 173 -12.42 10.75 -15.07
N PRO A 174 -13.27 11.48 -14.33
CA PRO A 174 -13.12 12.93 -14.19
C PRO A 174 -11.89 13.32 -13.36
N TYR A 175 -11.14 12.38 -12.79
CA TYR A 175 -9.98 12.66 -11.94
C TYR A 175 -8.64 12.22 -12.55
N ALA A 176 -8.62 11.83 -13.82
CA ALA A 176 -7.40 11.50 -14.55
C ALA A 176 -7.38 12.14 -15.95
N ASN A 177 -6.18 12.50 -16.41
CA ASN A 177 -5.95 12.96 -17.78
C ASN A 177 -4.46 12.78 -18.11
N PHE A 178 -4.16 11.75 -18.90
CA PHE A 178 -2.80 11.39 -19.30
C PHE A 178 -2.54 11.65 -20.79
N THR A 179 -3.43 12.38 -21.46
CA THR A 179 -3.35 12.65 -22.91
C THR A 179 -2.12 13.44 -23.34
N SER A 180 -1.44 14.11 -22.40
CA SER A 180 -0.18 14.82 -22.63
C SER A 180 1.06 14.04 -22.15
N PHE A 181 0.90 12.77 -21.74
CA PHE A 181 2.02 11.94 -21.33
C PHE A 181 2.95 11.68 -22.52
N CYS A 182 4.24 11.89 -22.31
CA CYS A 182 5.32 11.64 -23.26
C CYS A 182 6.30 10.62 -22.68
N GLU A 183 6.73 9.67 -23.50
CA GLU A 183 7.59 8.55 -23.16
C GLU A 183 9.05 8.93 -22.85
N LYS A 184 9.50 10.12 -23.29
CA LYS A 184 10.81 10.72 -22.97
C LYS A 184 10.77 12.24 -23.11
N SER A 185 11.64 12.97 -22.42
CA SER A 185 11.62 14.44 -22.38
C SER A 185 12.07 15.11 -23.67
N THR A 186 12.69 14.34 -24.57
CA THR A 186 13.14 14.79 -25.90
C THR A 186 12.06 14.66 -26.98
N ILE A 187 10.86 14.17 -26.64
CA ILE A 187 9.68 14.20 -27.51
C ILE A 187 8.63 15.15 -26.93
N SER A 188 7.79 15.71 -27.81
CA SER A 188 6.74 16.65 -27.41
C SER A 188 5.62 16.69 -28.44
N GLY A 189 4.49 17.31 -28.07
CA GLY A 189 3.36 17.54 -28.96
C GLY A 189 2.72 16.24 -29.43
N SER A 190 2.37 16.16 -30.70
CA SER A 190 1.67 15.01 -31.30
C SER A 190 2.52 13.74 -31.42
N SER A 191 3.80 13.80 -31.06
CA SER A 191 4.68 12.61 -31.03
C SER A 191 4.59 11.82 -29.73
N CYS A 192 3.87 12.33 -28.73
CA CYS A 192 3.69 11.66 -27.45
C CYS A 192 2.55 10.64 -27.50
N SER A 193 2.69 9.50 -26.83
CA SER A 193 1.66 8.45 -26.84
C SER A 193 0.32 8.89 -26.25
N GLY A 194 0.34 9.81 -25.28
CA GLY A 194 -0.86 10.30 -24.62
C GLY A 194 -1.60 9.24 -23.79
N CYS A 195 -0.90 8.16 -23.42
CA CYS A 195 -1.44 7.14 -22.53
C CYS A 195 -0.35 6.34 -21.82
N ILE A 196 -0.72 5.76 -20.68
CA ILE A 196 0.17 4.99 -19.82
C ILE A 196 -0.16 3.50 -19.95
N PRO A 197 0.80 2.63 -20.31
CA PRO A 197 0.58 1.19 -20.30
C PRO A 197 0.35 0.66 -18.88
N ARG A 198 -0.79 0.02 -18.63
CA ARG A 198 -1.18 -0.59 -17.34
C ARG A 198 -1.52 -2.07 -17.48
N GLY A 199 -1.32 -2.86 -16.43
CA GLY A 199 -1.85 -4.22 -16.36
C GLY A 199 -3.39 -4.25 -16.31
N SER A 200 -3.99 -5.41 -16.57
CA SER A 200 -5.44 -5.60 -16.55
C SER A 200 -5.99 -5.76 -15.13
N TRP A 201 -6.00 -4.68 -14.35
CA TRP A 201 -6.41 -4.66 -12.93
C TRP A 201 -7.83 -5.16 -12.67
N SER A 202 -8.72 -5.03 -13.66
CA SER A 202 -10.11 -5.51 -13.58
C SER A 202 -10.25 -7.03 -13.72
N LEU A 203 -9.17 -7.77 -14.01
CA LEU A 203 -9.17 -9.22 -14.24
C LEU A 203 -8.37 -10.01 -13.20
N VAL A 204 -7.79 -9.33 -12.21
CA VAL A 204 -6.89 -9.93 -11.22
C VAL A 204 -7.38 -9.67 -9.80
N ASN A 205 -7.08 -10.60 -8.90
CA ASN A 205 -7.39 -10.48 -7.47
C ASN A 205 -6.57 -9.35 -6.82
N TYR A 206 -6.99 -8.89 -5.64
CA TYR A 206 -6.21 -7.92 -4.87
C TYR A 206 -5.00 -8.60 -4.23
N PRO A 207 -3.76 -8.06 -4.31
CA PRO A 207 -2.57 -8.78 -3.91
C PRO A 207 -2.59 -9.13 -2.41
N SER A 208 -2.15 -10.35 -2.11
CA SER A 208 -2.08 -10.88 -0.74
C SER A 208 -0.99 -10.24 0.12
N GLY A 209 -1.07 -10.43 1.44
CA GLY A 209 -0.04 -10.02 2.40
C GLY A 209 -0.19 -8.59 2.96
N ILE A 210 -1.29 -7.90 2.63
CA ILE A 210 -1.59 -6.51 3.02
C ILE A 210 -2.59 -6.47 4.18
N CYS A 211 -2.40 -7.33 5.19
CA CYS A 211 -3.29 -7.40 6.36
C CYS A 211 -2.80 -6.57 7.55
N TYR A 212 -3.67 -6.37 8.55
CA TYR A 212 -3.31 -5.68 9.80
C TYR A 212 -2.21 -6.40 10.59
N SER A 213 -2.07 -7.72 10.46
CA SER A 213 -0.94 -8.45 11.03
C SER A 213 0.39 -7.98 10.42
N SER A 214 0.45 -7.75 9.11
CA SER A 214 1.64 -7.21 8.44
C SER A 214 1.94 -5.79 8.93
N LEU A 215 0.93 -4.91 8.97
CA LEU A 215 1.09 -3.56 9.51
C LEU A 215 1.60 -3.58 10.95
N ALA A 216 0.98 -4.40 11.81
CA ALA A 216 1.39 -4.54 13.19
C ALA A 216 2.85 -5.00 13.33
N LYS A 217 3.27 -5.93 12.48
CA LYS A 217 4.65 -6.42 12.45
C LYS A 217 5.65 -5.32 12.11
N TYR A 218 5.35 -4.50 11.11
CA TYR A 218 6.20 -3.40 10.69
C TYR A 218 6.33 -2.32 11.77
N LEU A 219 5.24 -2.03 12.49
CA LEU A 219 5.21 -0.92 13.44
C LEU A 219 5.67 -1.30 14.85
N SER A 220 5.56 -2.57 15.26
CA SER A 220 5.77 -2.96 16.66
C SER A 220 7.04 -3.77 16.93
N LEU A 221 7.62 -4.43 15.92
CA LEU A 221 8.77 -5.31 16.17
C LEU A 221 10.09 -4.53 16.17
N GLN A 222 10.84 -4.74 17.24
CA GLN A 222 12.11 -4.08 17.55
C GLN A 222 13.29 -4.75 16.83
N PHE A 223 13.24 -4.77 15.49
CA PHE A 223 14.26 -5.42 14.65
C PHE A 223 15.16 -4.43 13.89
N GLY A 224 15.06 -3.13 14.19
CA GLY A 224 15.84 -2.09 13.52
C GLY A 224 15.27 -1.63 12.18
N TYR A 225 15.85 -0.56 11.63
CA TYR A 225 15.44 0.06 10.38
C TYR A 225 15.75 -0.83 9.18
N ALA A 226 16.86 -1.57 9.19
CA ALA A 226 17.24 -2.40 8.06
C ALA A 226 16.24 -3.53 7.83
N TRP A 227 15.81 -4.17 8.92
CA TRP A 227 14.75 -5.16 8.87
C TRP A 227 13.43 -4.55 8.36
N PHE A 228 13.04 -3.39 8.90
CA PHE A 228 11.82 -2.69 8.48
C PHE A 228 11.83 -2.37 6.99
N SER A 229 12.87 -1.67 6.52
CA SER A 229 13.01 -1.26 5.12
C SER A 229 12.95 -2.46 4.17
N GLN A 230 13.65 -3.55 4.48
CA GLN A 230 13.69 -4.73 3.60
C GLN A 230 12.35 -5.48 3.57
N ASN A 231 11.64 -5.59 4.70
CA ASN A 231 10.37 -6.30 4.74
C ASN A 231 9.20 -5.47 4.16
N ILE A 232 9.30 -4.13 4.17
CA ILE A 232 8.39 -3.27 3.41
C ILE A 232 8.67 -3.41 1.92
N HIS A 233 9.94 -3.28 1.52
CA HIS A 233 10.33 -3.29 0.12
C HIS A 233 9.95 -4.62 -0.54
N TYR A 234 10.48 -5.75 -0.08
CA TYR A 234 10.20 -7.07 -0.68
C TYR A 234 8.88 -7.71 -0.24
N GLY A 235 8.14 -7.05 0.65
CA GLY A 235 6.77 -7.41 1.00
C GLY A 235 5.78 -6.59 0.19
N LEU A 236 5.04 -5.73 0.88
CA LEU A 236 3.89 -5.02 0.34
C LEU A 236 4.21 -4.15 -0.89
N HIS A 237 5.39 -3.53 -0.94
CA HIS A 237 5.75 -2.62 -2.03
C HIS A 237 5.85 -3.37 -3.36
N GLN A 238 6.69 -4.42 -3.41
CA GLN A 238 6.83 -5.20 -4.63
C GLN A 238 5.54 -5.94 -5.01
N SER A 239 4.71 -6.35 -4.03
CA SER A 239 3.40 -6.95 -4.33
C SER A 239 2.46 -6.01 -5.11
N ILE A 240 2.42 -4.73 -4.75
CA ILE A 240 1.60 -3.74 -5.47
C ILE A 240 2.15 -3.49 -6.88
N HIS A 241 3.47 -3.31 -7.02
CA HIS A 241 4.11 -3.17 -8.33
C HIS A 241 3.86 -4.38 -9.24
N ASN A 242 4.02 -5.60 -8.69
CA ASN A 242 3.79 -6.85 -9.40
C ASN A 242 2.32 -7.06 -9.78
N MET A 243 1.36 -6.61 -8.95
CA MET A 243 -0.05 -6.71 -9.34
C MET A 243 -0.42 -5.68 -10.41
N ALA A 244 0.08 -4.45 -10.28
CA ALA A 244 -0.28 -3.37 -11.19
C ALA A 244 0.24 -3.60 -12.62
N MET A 245 1.38 -4.28 -12.78
CA MET A 245 1.97 -4.60 -14.08
C MET A 245 2.10 -3.38 -15.01
N GLY A 246 2.40 -3.61 -16.30
CA GLY A 246 2.67 -2.54 -17.25
C GLY A 246 3.78 -1.63 -16.77
N THR A 247 3.53 -0.32 -16.76
CA THR A 247 4.52 0.67 -16.31
C THR A 247 5.04 0.35 -14.91
N LEU A 248 4.17 -0.05 -13.97
CA LEU A 248 4.53 -0.34 -12.58
C LEU A 248 5.46 -1.55 -12.42
N ALA A 249 5.56 -2.41 -13.43
CA ALA A 249 6.44 -3.56 -13.45
C ALA A 249 7.83 -3.28 -14.07
N THR A 250 8.16 -2.03 -14.39
CA THR A 250 9.37 -1.66 -15.14
C THR A 250 10.20 -0.56 -14.44
N TYR A 251 11.41 -0.28 -14.91
CA TYR A 251 12.26 0.82 -14.40
C TYR A 251 11.59 2.20 -14.45
N PRO A 252 10.90 2.62 -15.54
CA PRO A 252 10.15 3.87 -15.58
C PRO A 252 8.79 3.79 -14.87
N THR A 253 8.69 3.05 -13.76
CA THR A 253 7.45 2.89 -12.96
C THR A 253 6.81 4.22 -12.55
N SER A 254 7.60 5.28 -12.35
CA SER A 254 7.09 6.62 -12.02
C SER A 254 6.41 7.36 -13.18
N ALA A 255 6.35 6.76 -14.39
CA ALA A 255 5.53 7.23 -15.49
C ALA A 255 4.03 7.04 -15.24
N ASP A 256 3.65 6.13 -14.34
CA ASP A 256 2.26 6.03 -13.90
C ASP A 256 2.03 6.93 -12.67
N PRO A 257 1.11 7.90 -12.71
CA PRO A 257 0.80 8.73 -11.56
C PRO A 257 0.36 7.98 -10.30
N ILE A 258 -0.08 6.72 -10.38
CA ILE A 258 -0.37 5.94 -9.16
C ILE A 258 0.89 5.64 -8.33
N PHE A 259 2.08 5.67 -8.96
CA PHE A 259 3.38 5.51 -8.31
C PHE A 259 3.52 6.46 -7.11
N TYR A 260 3.19 7.73 -7.30
CA TYR A 260 3.42 8.75 -6.28
C TYR A 260 2.55 8.52 -5.04
N SER A 261 1.31 8.08 -5.22
CA SER A 261 0.42 7.76 -4.11
C SER A 261 0.72 6.40 -3.47
N HIS A 262 1.19 5.41 -4.24
CA HIS A 262 1.76 4.18 -3.69
C HIS A 262 2.94 4.47 -2.75
N HIS A 263 3.92 5.26 -3.23
CA HIS A 263 5.07 5.64 -2.44
C HIS A 263 4.74 6.60 -1.31
N ALA A 264 3.69 7.42 -1.43
CA ALA A 264 3.19 8.23 -0.30
C ALA A 264 2.63 7.35 0.83
N THR A 265 2.03 6.19 0.52
CA THR A 265 1.60 5.20 1.52
C THR A 265 2.79 4.46 2.13
N VAL A 266 3.78 4.07 1.34
CA VAL A 266 5.04 3.49 1.85
C VAL A 266 5.73 4.45 2.82
N ASP A 267 5.76 5.73 2.47
CA ASP A 267 6.29 6.81 3.30
C ASP A 267 5.45 7.08 4.56
N LEU A 268 4.12 6.88 4.48
CA LEU A 268 3.24 6.91 5.65
C LEU A 268 3.57 5.80 6.63
N ILE A 269 3.73 4.56 6.15
CA ILE A 269 4.12 3.43 7.01
C ILE A 269 5.48 3.69 7.66
N HIS A 270 6.40 4.33 6.94
CA HIS A 270 7.68 4.77 7.51
C HIS A 270 7.52 5.83 8.60
N GLN A 271 6.66 6.83 8.40
CA GLN A 271 6.39 7.83 9.42
C GLN A 271 5.77 7.18 10.67
N LEU A 272 4.84 6.24 10.50
CA LEU A 272 4.27 5.47 11.61
C LEU A 272 5.33 4.61 12.32
N TYR A 273 6.24 3.99 11.58
CA TYR A 273 7.38 3.27 12.15
C TYR A 273 8.24 4.20 13.01
N PHE A 274 8.59 5.39 12.51
CA PHE A 274 9.33 6.38 13.27
C PHE A 274 8.58 6.79 14.53
N ASP A 275 7.28 7.07 14.43
CA ASP A 275 6.45 7.45 15.57
C ASP A 275 6.34 6.34 16.62
N CYS A 276 6.33 5.08 16.19
CA CYS A 276 6.24 3.90 17.06
C CYS A 276 7.55 3.45 17.69
N GLN A 277 8.65 3.49 16.93
CA GLN A 277 9.95 3.04 17.42
C GLN A 277 10.72 4.15 18.14
N ILE A 278 10.52 5.40 17.74
CA ILE A 278 11.27 6.55 18.24
C ILE A 278 10.35 7.53 18.98
N GLY A 279 9.24 7.96 18.37
CA GLY A 279 8.18 8.73 19.04
C GLY A 279 8.60 10.08 19.64
N ARG A 280 9.77 10.61 19.23
CA ARG A 280 10.32 11.90 19.66
C ARG A 280 11.25 12.47 18.59
N ARG A 281 11.57 13.76 18.73
CA ARG A 281 12.64 14.37 17.96
C ARG A 281 13.99 13.75 18.33
N LEU A 282 14.81 13.49 17.31
CA LEU A 282 16.19 13.00 17.45
C LEU A 282 17.19 14.15 17.30
N THR A 283 18.30 14.06 18.00
CA THR A 283 19.51 14.85 17.71
C THR A 283 20.17 14.38 16.42
N ASP A 284 21.03 15.21 15.82
CA ASP A 284 21.77 14.83 14.61
C ASP A 284 22.65 13.58 14.82
N SER A 285 23.21 13.42 16.02
CA SER A 285 23.98 12.22 16.38
C SER A 285 23.10 10.97 16.39
N GLU A 286 21.90 11.06 16.97
CA GLU A 286 20.96 9.93 17.01
C GLU A 286 20.43 9.58 15.62
N LYS A 287 20.19 10.57 14.75
CA LYS A 287 19.79 10.34 13.35
C LYS A 287 20.86 9.59 12.56
N ARG A 288 22.14 9.85 12.85
CA ARG A 288 23.27 9.24 12.12
C ARG A 288 23.63 7.85 12.62
N ASN A 289 23.43 7.58 13.90
CA ASN A 289 23.99 6.42 14.59
C ASN A 289 22.94 5.48 15.21
N GLY A 290 21.66 5.84 15.21
CA GLY A 290 20.61 5.02 15.82
C GLY A 290 20.09 3.93 14.89
N ASP A 291 20.09 2.68 15.35
CA ASP A 291 19.65 1.50 14.58
C ASP A 291 18.17 1.55 14.13
N TYR A 292 17.34 2.38 14.78
CA TYR A 292 15.94 2.62 14.38
C TYR A 292 15.77 3.88 13.50
N ALA A 293 16.81 4.72 13.43
CA ALA A 293 16.81 5.90 12.60
C ALA A 293 17.36 5.60 11.20
N PHE A 294 18.46 4.86 11.14
CA PHE A 294 19.09 4.45 9.89
C PHE A 294 19.97 3.21 10.12
N GLU A 295 19.89 2.26 9.20
CA GLU A 295 20.84 1.15 9.09
C GLU A 295 21.16 0.91 7.62
N SER A 296 22.44 0.66 7.34
CA SER A 296 22.87 0.29 5.99
C SER A 296 22.57 -1.17 5.72
N CYS A 297 22.03 -1.47 4.55
CA CYS A 297 21.86 -2.84 4.09
C CYS A 297 21.80 -2.88 2.56
N ALA A 298 22.04 -4.05 1.99
CA ALA A 298 21.83 -4.31 0.58
C ALA A 298 21.48 -5.77 0.30
N GLN A 299 20.93 -6.04 -0.89
CA GLN A 299 20.79 -7.40 -1.38
C GLN A 299 22.16 -8.06 -1.62
N ALA A 300 22.18 -9.40 -1.57
CA ALA A 300 23.41 -10.18 -1.70
C ALA A 300 24.13 -9.99 -3.04
N ASP A 301 23.40 -9.65 -4.11
CA ASP A 301 23.92 -9.42 -5.46
C ASP A 301 24.15 -7.93 -5.77
N TYR A 302 23.99 -7.03 -4.78
CA TYR A 302 24.26 -5.61 -4.96
C TYR A 302 25.76 -5.36 -5.10
N THR A 303 26.18 -4.84 -6.26
CA THR A 303 27.58 -4.63 -6.61
C THR A 303 28.12 -3.24 -6.24
N GLY A 304 27.27 -2.34 -5.75
CA GLY A 304 27.64 -1.00 -5.32
C GLY A 304 28.08 -0.94 -3.86
N VAL A 305 28.40 0.26 -3.37
CA VAL A 305 28.60 0.50 -1.94
C VAL A 305 27.25 0.89 -1.33
N PRO A 306 26.71 0.11 -0.38
CA PRO A 306 25.45 0.47 0.27
C PRO A 306 25.56 1.84 0.94
N PRO A 307 24.53 2.70 0.84
CA PRO A 307 24.59 4.03 1.44
C PRO A 307 24.74 3.93 2.96
N THR A 308 25.51 4.85 3.51
CA THR A 308 25.59 5.13 4.96
C THR A 308 24.69 6.30 5.30
N SER A 309 24.50 6.58 6.59
CA SER A 309 23.65 7.69 7.03
C SER A 309 24.17 9.05 6.51
N THR A 310 25.48 9.20 6.30
CA THR A 310 26.13 10.41 5.75
C THR A 310 26.38 10.36 4.24
N SER A 311 25.96 9.29 3.56
CA SER A 311 26.04 9.24 2.10
C SER A 311 25.08 10.25 1.49
N THR A 312 25.45 10.85 0.35
CA THR A 312 24.53 11.66 -0.45
C THR A 312 23.75 10.77 -1.40
N PHE A 313 22.46 11.04 -1.63
CA PHE A 313 21.65 10.26 -2.57
C PHE A 313 22.23 10.28 -3.99
N THR A 314 22.30 9.11 -4.61
CA THR A 314 22.51 8.98 -6.05
C THR A 314 21.19 9.26 -6.76
N MET A 315 21.00 10.51 -7.21
CA MET A 315 19.84 10.91 -8.03
C MET A 315 20.32 11.65 -9.27
N TYR A 316 20.12 11.03 -10.43
CA TYR A 316 20.55 11.57 -11.71
C TYR A 316 19.40 11.51 -12.71
N TRP A 317 19.29 12.57 -13.50
CA TRP A 317 18.50 12.54 -14.71
C TRP A 317 19.30 11.88 -15.84
N ASN A 318 18.68 10.91 -16.52
CA ASN A 318 19.33 10.16 -17.59
C ASN A 318 18.32 9.76 -18.68
N ALA A 319 18.04 10.70 -19.58
CA ALA A 319 17.27 10.40 -20.79
C ALA A 319 18.13 9.66 -21.82
N VAL A 320 17.54 8.69 -22.53
CA VAL A 320 18.24 7.94 -23.58
C VAL A 320 18.81 8.88 -24.64
N GLY A 321 20.12 8.73 -24.90
CA GLY A 321 20.86 9.56 -25.85
C GLY A 321 21.28 10.93 -25.32
N GLN A 322 21.10 11.20 -24.01
CA GLN A 322 21.49 12.44 -23.36
C GLN A 322 22.63 12.21 -22.35
N THR A 323 23.25 13.30 -21.90
CA THR A 323 24.28 13.24 -20.85
C THR A 323 23.62 13.05 -19.48
N ARG A 324 23.98 11.96 -18.80
CA ARG A 324 23.58 11.70 -17.41
C ARG A 324 24.02 12.86 -16.50
N THR A 325 23.05 13.52 -15.87
CA THR A 325 23.27 14.79 -15.14
C THR A 325 22.74 14.68 -13.72
N PRO A 326 23.49 15.09 -12.68
CA PRO A 326 22.97 15.18 -11.32
C PRO A 326 21.70 16.05 -11.27
N VAL A 327 20.68 15.65 -10.52
CA VAL A 327 19.40 16.37 -10.50
C VAL A 327 19.54 17.84 -10.06
N GLU A 328 20.49 18.13 -9.18
CA GLU A 328 20.80 19.48 -8.69
C GLU A 328 21.40 20.38 -9.77
N SER A 329 22.11 19.79 -10.74
CA SER A 329 22.78 20.50 -11.83
C SER A 329 21.91 20.58 -13.10
N HIS A 330 20.79 19.87 -13.14
CA HIS A 330 19.92 19.84 -14.31
C HIS A 330 19.12 21.16 -14.42
N PRO A 331 19.10 21.84 -15.57
CA PRO A 331 18.59 23.22 -15.70
C PRO A 331 17.11 23.39 -15.34
N ARG A 332 16.31 22.33 -15.46
CA ARG A 332 14.87 22.35 -15.11
C ARG A 332 14.54 21.69 -13.78
N LEU A 333 15.36 20.72 -13.35
CA LEU A 333 15.08 19.93 -12.14
C LEU A 333 15.78 20.53 -10.91
N GLY A 334 16.92 21.20 -11.08
CA GLY A 334 17.74 21.70 -9.99
C GLY A 334 16.98 22.55 -8.99
N GLN A 335 16.02 23.36 -9.45
CA GLN A 335 15.15 24.17 -8.59
C GLN A 335 14.36 23.36 -7.54
N PHE A 336 14.11 22.07 -7.77
CA PHE A 336 13.38 21.19 -6.84
C PHE A 336 14.30 20.34 -5.94
N PHE A 337 15.60 20.29 -6.22
CA PHE A 337 16.56 19.43 -5.51
C PHE A 337 17.68 20.19 -4.80
N VAL A 338 18.08 21.37 -5.29
CA VAL A 338 19.23 22.13 -4.76
C VAL A 338 19.04 22.54 -3.30
N SER A 339 17.82 22.94 -2.91
CA SER A 339 17.49 23.35 -1.55
C SER A 339 17.17 22.19 -0.61
N GLN A 340 17.05 20.97 -1.15
CA GLN A 340 16.75 19.81 -0.33
C GLN A 340 18.01 19.30 0.39
N PRO A 341 17.86 18.74 1.59
CA PRO A 341 18.94 18.01 2.25
C PRO A 341 19.54 16.93 1.33
N LYS A 342 20.83 16.64 1.48
CA LYS A 342 21.54 15.70 0.57
C LYS A 342 21.86 14.37 1.21
N GLU A 343 21.97 14.33 2.54
CA GLU A 343 22.40 13.13 3.26
C GLU A 343 21.21 12.34 3.82
N TYR A 344 21.34 11.01 3.85
CA TYR A 344 20.28 10.11 4.31
C TYR A 344 19.75 10.43 5.72
N TRP A 345 20.64 10.72 6.67
CA TRP A 345 20.29 10.99 8.06
C TRP A 345 19.34 12.19 8.22
N GLN A 346 19.31 13.10 7.25
CA GLN A 346 18.44 14.27 7.29
C GLN A 346 16.98 13.89 7.03
N TYR A 347 16.71 12.73 6.41
CA TYR A 347 15.38 12.28 6.01
C TYR A 347 14.71 11.30 6.99
N VAL A 348 15.30 11.08 8.16
CA VAL A 348 14.80 10.14 9.19
C VAL A 348 13.34 10.38 9.55
N SER A 349 12.91 11.65 9.67
CA SER A 349 11.53 11.99 10.02
C SER A 349 10.97 13.02 9.03
N GLY A 350 9.76 12.79 8.52
CA GLY A 350 9.06 13.75 7.66
C GLY A 350 8.67 15.03 8.40
N THR A 351 8.64 14.99 9.74
CA THR A 351 8.28 16.13 10.60
C THR A 351 9.48 17.01 11.00
N ASP A 352 10.70 16.63 10.62
CA ASP A 352 11.93 17.36 10.97
C ASP A 352 12.82 17.60 9.74
N LEU A 353 12.26 18.31 8.75
CA LEU A 353 12.87 18.64 7.45
C LEU A 353 12.88 20.14 7.16
N GLY A 354 12.77 20.99 8.18
CA GLY A 354 12.67 22.44 8.01
C GLY A 354 11.42 22.82 7.19
N SER A 355 11.59 23.63 6.15
CA SER A 355 10.48 24.09 5.28
C SER A 355 9.83 22.98 4.45
N LEU A 356 10.47 21.81 4.34
CA LEU A 356 9.94 20.64 3.67
C LEU A 356 9.15 19.73 4.60
N SER A 357 9.03 20.06 5.89
CA SER A 357 8.34 19.21 6.85
C SER A 357 6.87 19.04 6.49
N TYR A 358 6.36 17.84 6.70
CA TYR A 358 4.98 17.47 6.40
C TYR A 358 4.46 16.47 7.43
N SER A 359 3.14 16.31 7.43
CA SER A 359 2.43 15.34 8.25
C SER A 359 1.42 14.57 7.40
N TYR A 360 0.78 13.58 8.00
CA TYR A 360 -0.33 12.86 7.39
C TYR A 360 -1.60 13.16 8.17
N ALA A 361 -2.67 13.49 7.44
CA ALA A 361 -4.00 13.50 8.02
C ALA A 361 -4.39 12.05 8.33
N ALA A 362 -4.94 11.82 9.51
CA ALA A 362 -5.54 10.53 9.81
C ALA A 362 -6.81 10.39 8.97
N ASP A 363 -6.87 9.38 8.09
CA ASP A 363 -8.11 8.97 7.45
C ASP A 363 -8.96 8.10 8.38
N GLU A 364 -10.08 7.58 7.89
CA GLU A 364 -10.95 6.70 8.69
C GLU A 364 -10.23 5.49 9.26
N LEU A 365 -9.26 4.91 8.53
CA LEU A 365 -8.48 3.80 9.02
C LEU A 365 -7.56 4.25 10.15
N PHE A 366 -6.79 5.31 9.98
CA PHE A 366 -5.86 5.78 11.01
C PHE A 366 -6.56 6.44 12.19
N VAL A 367 -7.69 7.12 11.99
CA VAL A 367 -8.58 7.59 13.07
C VAL A 367 -9.11 6.40 13.82
N LEU A 368 -9.62 5.36 13.14
CA LEU A 368 -10.08 4.14 13.80
C LEU A 368 -8.93 3.44 14.56
N LEU A 369 -7.76 3.28 13.96
CA LEU A 369 -6.61 2.68 14.63
C LEU A 369 -6.17 3.53 15.84
N LYS A 370 -6.09 4.86 15.71
CA LYS A 370 -5.65 5.80 16.75
C LYS A 370 -6.66 5.96 17.90
N ASP A 371 -7.95 6.15 17.59
CA ASP A 371 -9.04 6.25 18.56
C ASP A 371 -9.22 4.95 19.35
N GLN A 372 -8.83 3.82 18.75
CA GLN A 372 -8.92 2.49 19.35
C GLN A 372 -7.57 2.00 19.90
N GLY A 373 -6.66 2.93 20.17
CA GLY A 373 -5.48 2.66 20.99
C GLY A 373 -4.31 2.05 20.22
N LEU A 374 -4.14 2.36 18.93
CA LEU A 374 -2.81 2.39 18.30
C LEU A 374 -1.96 3.39 19.09
N SER A 375 -1.41 2.92 20.20
CA SER A 375 -0.45 3.65 21.00
C SER A 375 0.92 3.17 20.57
N CYS A 376 1.66 4.05 19.91
CA CYS A 376 3.08 3.90 19.61
C CYS A 376 3.83 4.03 20.96
N PRO A 377 4.13 2.94 21.70
CA PRO A 377 4.44 3.06 23.12
C PRO A 377 5.88 3.50 23.33
N LYS A 378 6.12 4.44 24.25
CA LYS A 378 7.47 4.92 24.62
C LYS A 378 8.29 3.91 25.47
N SER A 379 7.93 2.62 25.51
CA SER A 379 8.55 1.63 26.41
C SER A 379 8.81 0.27 25.74
N HIS A 380 9.83 -0.44 26.23
CA HIS A 380 10.33 -1.71 25.70
C HIS A 380 9.37 -2.91 25.82
N THR A 381 8.21 -2.76 26.44
CA THR A 381 7.23 -3.84 26.61
C THR A 381 5.81 -3.31 26.44
N ARG A 382 5.11 -3.63 25.34
CA ARG A 382 3.68 -4.04 25.26
C ARG A 382 3.00 -3.73 23.91
N ARG A 383 1.83 -4.38 23.72
CA ARG A 383 0.91 -4.41 22.57
C ARG A 383 0.79 -3.08 21.82
N LEU A 384 0.85 -3.15 20.50
CA LEU A 384 0.59 -2.04 19.58
C LEU A 384 -0.86 -1.52 19.66
N PHE A 385 -1.79 -2.35 20.15
CA PHE A 385 -3.21 -2.03 20.25
C PHE A 385 -3.71 -2.26 21.69
N ASP A 386 -4.13 -1.18 22.35
CA ASP A 386 -4.66 -1.20 23.72
C ASP A 386 -6.11 -1.73 23.82
N VAL A 387 -6.85 -1.78 22.70
CA VAL A 387 -8.25 -2.24 22.66
C VAL A 387 -8.35 -3.54 21.87
N ASN A 388 -9.05 -4.54 22.40
CA ASN A 388 -9.19 -5.84 21.76
C ASN A 388 -10.03 -5.75 20.47
N TYR A 389 -11.25 -5.19 20.47
CA TYR A 389 -12.14 -5.17 19.29
C TYR A 389 -12.70 -3.74 19.10
N VAL A 390 -12.99 -3.37 17.86
CA VAL A 390 -13.59 -2.09 17.46
C VAL A 390 -15.08 -2.25 17.18
N ASP A 391 -15.86 -1.30 17.69
CA ASP A 391 -17.30 -1.19 17.46
C ASP A 391 -17.54 -0.32 16.22
N VAL A 392 -18.24 -0.87 15.22
CA VAL A 392 -18.62 -0.12 14.01
C VAL A 392 -20.13 0.10 13.98
N PRO A 393 -20.62 1.34 13.98
CA PRO A 393 -22.06 1.62 13.95
C PRO A 393 -22.77 0.89 12.80
N VAL A 394 -23.99 0.41 13.04
CA VAL A 394 -24.82 -0.25 12.02
C VAL A 394 -25.04 0.64 10.79
N THR A 395 -25.07 1.96 11.00
CA THR A 395 -25.24 2.99 9.95
C THR A 395 -23.97 3.27 9.15
N ALA A 396 -22.82 2.70 9.51
CA ALA A 396 -21.58 2.88 8.77
C ALA A 396 -21.67 2.26 7.37
N ASP A 397 -20.87 2.79 6.44
CA ASP A 397 -20.79 2.26 5.09
C ASP A 397 -20.07 0.90 5.03
N ARG A 398 -20.08 0.29 3.83
CA ARG A 398 -19.45 -1.02 3.60
C ARG A 398 -17.94 -1.01 3.79
N LYS A 399 -17.25 0.08 3.48
CA LYS A 399 -15.80 0.20 3.63
C LYS A 399 -15.43 0.17 5.11
N ARG A 400 -16.08 1.00 5.92
CA ARG A 400 -15.84 1.08 7.36
C ARG A 400 -16.19 -0.22 8.08
N LYS A 401 -17.26 -0.91 7.65
CA LYS A 401 -17.60 -2.26 8.14
C LYS A 401 -16.53 -3.29 7.77
N ALA A 402 -16.03 -3.29 6.53
CA ALA A 402 -14.96 -4.19 6.10
C ALA A 402 -13.69 -3.99 6.94
N ILE A 403 -13.26 -2.75 7.13
CA ILE A 403 -12.12 -2.37 7.98
C ILE A 403 -12.31 -2.91 9.41
N GLY A 404 -13.47 -2.66 10.03
CA GLY A 404 -13.75 -3.11 11.40
C GLY A 404 -13.72 -4.63 11.55
N ARG A 405 -14.30 -5.37 10.58
CA ARG A 405 -14.27 -6.84 10.55
C ARG A 405 -12.85 -7.38 10.43
N SER A 406 -12.04 -6.84 9.51
CA SER A 406 -10.65 -7.26 9.34
C SER A 406 -9.78 -6.92 10.54
N PHE A 407 -10.00 -5.78 11.19
CA PHE A 407 -9.28 -5.43 12.43
C PHE A 407 -9.67 -6.35 13.59
N ASN A 408 -10.97 -6.61 13.79
CA ASN A 408 -11.45 -7.52 14.84
C ASN A 408 -10.95 -8.95 14.63
N LEU A 409 -10.91 -9.42 13.37
CA LEU A 409 -10.31 -10.71 13.05
C LEU A 409 -8.82 -10.76 13.42
N PHE A 410 -8.06 -9.72 13.07
CA PHE A 410 -6.64 -9.64 13.43
C PHE A 410 -6.45 -9.78 14.95
N GLN A 411 -7.25 -9.05 15.73
CA GLN A 411 -7.16 -9.08 17.19
C GLN A 411 -7.58 -10.42 17.78
N ASP A 412 -8.61 -11.05 17.23
CA ASP A 412 -9.06 -12.37 17.63
C ASP A 412 -8.00 -13.45 17.36
N ILE A 413 -7.43 -13.45 16.16
CA ILE A 413 -6.34 -14.36 15.78
C ILE A 413 -5.11 -14.12 16.65
N TYR A 414 -4.77 -12.85 16.91
CA TYR A 414 -3.65 -12.47 17.75
C TYR A 414 -3.83 -12.96 19.20
N ASP A 415 -5.00 -12.74 19.81
CA ASP A 415 -5.35 -13.24 21.14
C ASP A 415 -5.28 -14.77 21.20
N ALA A 416 -5.83 -15.47 20.20
CA ALA A 416 -5.80 -16.92 20.12
C ALA A 416 -4.38 -17.46 19.89
N ALA A 417 -3.52 -16.73 19.17
CA ALA A 417 -2.13 -17.09 18.98
C ALA A 417 -1.33 -16.93 20.28
N LEU A 418 -1.59 -15.89 21.07
CA LEU A 418 -0.89 -15.65 22.34
C LEU A 418 -1.07 -16.77 23.37
N THR A 419 -2.12 -17.57 23.30
CA THR A 419 -2.29 -18.72 24.21
C THR A 419 -1.34 -19.86 23.88
N ASN A 420 -0.85 -19.94 22.65
CA ASN A 420 -0.06 -21.06 22.11
C ASN A 420 1.33 -20.65 21.61
N THR A 421 1.72 -19.39 21.82
CA THR A 421 3.00 -18.82 21.38
C THR A 421 3.75 -18.21 22.55
N SER A 422 5.06 -18.05 22.38
CA SER A 422 5.98 -17.61 23.44
C SER A 422 6.19 -16.10 23.46
N SER A 423 5.79 -15.39 22.40
CA SER A 423 6.06 -13.96 22.24
C SER A 423 5.01 -13.25 21.38
N HIS A 424 4.94 -11.92 21.51
CA HIS A 424 4.09 -11.07 20.67
C HIS A 424 4.49 -11.17 19.19
N ALA A 425 5.79 -11.26 18.91
CA ALA A 425 6.31 -11.42 17.55
C ALA A 425 5.81 -12.72 16.91
N GLU A 426 5.81 -13.82 17.66
CA GLU A 426 5.29 -15.11 17.20
C GLU A 426 3.77 -15.06 16.99
N ALA A 427 3.01 -14.39 17.86
CA ALA A 427 1.57 -14.22 17.70
C ALA A 427 1.20 -13.38 16.45
N ILE A 428 1.91 -12.27 16.20
CA ILE A 428 1.74 -11.48 14.97
C ILE A 428 2.10 -12.31 13.74
N ASP A 429 3.18 -13.09 13.81
CA ASP A 429 3.60 -13.97 12.73
C ASP A 429 2.56 -15.08 12.42
N GLN A 430 1.86 -15.60 13.44
CA GLN A 430 0.71 -16.49 13.24
C GLN A 430 -0.43 -15.78 12.51
N GLY A 431 -0.71 -14.51 12.85
CA GLY A 431 -1.71 -13.69 12.15
C GLY A 431 -1.43 -13.56 10.65
N GLN A 432 -0.19 -13.24 10.26
CA GLN A 432 0.20 -13.23 8.85
C GLN A 432 0.12 -14.62 8.21
N THR A 433 0.44 -15.68 8.97
CA THR A 433 0.41 -17.05 8.47
C THR A 433 -1.00 -17.46 8.05
N VAL A 434 -1.97 -17.29 8.95
CA VAL A 434 -3.35 -17.71 8.68
C VAL A 434 -4.04 -16.82 7.65
N ASP A 435 -3.65 -15.54 7.54
CA ASP A 435 -4.09 -14.64 6.47
C ASP A 435 -3.65 -15.16 5.08
N CYS A 436 -2.37 -15.52 4.93
CA CYS A 436 -1.88 -16.08 3.68
C CYS A 436 -2.49 -17.45 3.36
N LEU A 437 -2.73 -18.30 4.37
CA LEU A 437 -3.40 -19.60 4.17
C LEU A 437 -4.87 -19.42 3.79
N TRP A 438 -5.59 -18.50 4.43
CA TRP A 438 -6.95 -18.14 4.06
C TRP A 438 -7.00 -17.67 2.60
N TYR A 439 -6.09 -16.78 2.24
CA TYR A 439 -6.02 -16.24 0.89
C TYR A 439 -5.75 -17.34 -0.14
N ASP A 440 -4.78 -18.23 0.11
CA ASP A 440 -4.46 -19.36 -0.76
C ASP A 440 -5.65 -20.30 -0.99
N GLU A 441 -6.39 -20.63 0.07
CA GLU A 441 -7.54 -21.54 -0.02
C GLU A 441 -8.73 -20.94 -0.79
N ASN A 442 -8.90 -19.62 -0.79
CA ASN A 442 -10.06 -18.96 -1.39
C ASN A 442 -9.76 -18.34 -2.76
N PHE A 443 -8.51 -17.92 -3.01
CA PHE A 443 -8.12 -17.13 -4.17
C PHE A 443 -6.87 -17.67 -4.88
N GLY A 444 -6.07 -18.51 -4.20
CA GLY A 444 -4.73 -18.91 -4.63
C GLY A 444 -3.70 -17.80 -4.41
N VAL A 445 -2.56 -18.09 -3.77
CA VAL A 445 -1.50 -17.08 -3.62
C VAL A 445 -0.70 -16.89 -4.90
N ASP A 446 -0.65 -15.65 -5.38
CA ASP A 446 0.17 -15.27 -6.52
C ASP A 446 1.65 -15.15 -6.15
N ASP A 447 2.52 -15.46 -7.11
CA ASP A 447 3.95 -15.20 -7.03
C ASP A 447 4.36 -14.12 -8.06
N PHE A 448 5.61 -13.67 -8.05
CA PHE A 448 6.07 -12.67 -9.02
C PHE A 448 5.90 -13.19 -10.44
N SER A 449 5.29 -12.38 -11.30
CA SER A 449 5.05 -12.75 -12.70
C SER A 449 6.38 -12.91 -13.44
N PRO A 450 6.45 -13.73 -14.51
CA PRO A 450 7.67 -13.88 -15.30
C PRO A 450 8.21 -12.54 -15.83
N GLU A 451 7.31 -11.66 -16.27
CA GLU A 451 7.65 -10.31 -16.73
C GLU A 451 8.22 -9.47 -15.58
N PHE A 452 7.59 -9.46 -14.41
CA PHE A 452 8.07 -8.71 -13.25
C PHE A 452 9.47 -9.19 -12.82
N ARG A 453 9.69 -10.50 -12.75
CA ARG A 453 11.01 -11.07 -12.42
C ARG A 453 12.08 -10.65 -13.42
N ALA A 454 11.77 -10.70 -14.72
CA ALA A 454 12.71 -10.32 -15.76
C ALA A 454 13.08 -8.83 -15.65
N ASN A 455 12.08 -7.96 -15.48
CA ASN A 455 12.30 -6.52 -15.39
C ASN A 455 13.09 -6.11 -14.14
N TRP A 456 12.81 -6.75 -13.00
CA TRP A 456 13.45 -6.44 -11.72
C TRP A 456 14.70 -7.28 -11.43
N ASN A 457 15.09 -8.16 -12.36
CA ASN A 457 16.20 -9.11 -12.21
C ASN A 457 16.10 -9.92 -10.90
N LEU A 458 14.89 -10.38 -10.56
CA LEU A 458 14.66 -11.13 -9.33
C LEU A 458 15.17 -12.58 -9.50
N PRO A 459 15.93 -13.13 -8.53
CA PRO A 459 16.35 -14.51 -8.60
C PRO A 459 15.13 -15.45 -8.52
N SER A 460 15.26 -16.68 -9.02
CA SER A 460 14.19 -17.69 -8.97
C SER A 460 13.78 -18.08 -7.56
N THR A 461 14.62 -17.78 -6.55
CA THR A 461 14.37 -18.01 -5.13
C THR A 461 13.63 -16.86 -4.44
N ALA A 462 13.48 -15.71 -5.10
CA ALA A 462 12.68 -14.61 -4.58
C ALA A 462 11.20 -14.88 -4.87
N HIS A 463 10.37 -14.87 -3.83
CA HIS A 463 8.94 -15.09 -3.96
C HIS A 463 8.16 -14.06 -3.17
N THR A 464 6.89 -13.87 -3.52
CA THR A 464 5.99 -13.01 -2.75
C THR A 464 5.85 -13.52 -1.30
N PHE A 465 5.48 -12.61 -0.40
CA PHE A 465 5.37 -12.91 1.03
C PHE A 465 4.44 -14.10 1.31
N CYS A 466 3.21 -14.07 0.79
CA CYS A 466 2.26 -15.15 1.06
C CYS A 466 2.58 -16.44 0.33
N TYR A 467 3.22 -16.40 -0.86
CA TYR A 467 3.74 -17.60 -1.49
C TYR A 467 4.72 -18.33 -0.56
N ASN A 468 5.74 -17.62 -0.07
CA ASN A 468 6.72 -18.18 0.86
C ASN A 468 6.04 -18.76 2.10
N ARG A 469 5.10 -18.02 2.68
CA ARG A 469 4.40 -18.41 3.89
C ARG A 469 3.59 -19.70 3.73
N VAL A 470 2.87 -19.83 2.61
CA VAL A 470 2.12 -21.04 2.28
C VAL A 470 3.05 -22.23 2.09
N GLN A 471 4.17 -22.06 1.38
CA GLN A 471 5.15 -23.13 1.19
C GLN A 471 5.81 -23.56 2.50
N GLU A 472 6.12 -22.63 3.40
CA GLU A 472 6.65 -22.95 4.73
C GLU A 472 5.70 -23.85 5.53
N VAL A 473 4.39 -23.60 5.46
CA VAL A 473 3.38 -24.44 6.13
C VAL A 473 3.24 -25.80 5.45
N ARG A 474 3.11 -25.83 4.11
CA ARG A 474 2.97 -27.08 3.34
C ARG A 474 4.16 -28.02 3.51
N THR A 475 5.37 -27.46 3.64
CA THR A 475 6.62 -28.24 3.85
C THR A 475 6.89 -28.57 5.32
N GLY A 476 6.03 -28.16 6.25
CA GLY A 476 6.21 -28.39 7.69
C GLY A 476 7.27 -27.52 8.36
N ARG A 477 7.89 -26.58 7.64
CA ARG A 477 8.85 -25.60 8.19
C ARG A 477 8.19 -24.61 9.15
N LYS A 478 6.89 -24.38 8.98
CA LYS A 478 6.08 -23.54 9.87
C LYS A 478 4.79 -24.27 10.27
N GLN A 479 4.43 -24.16 11.55
CA GLN A 479 3.20 -24.74 12.09
C GLN A 479 2.19 -23.64 12.41
N VAL A 480 0.91 -23.92 12.15
CA VAL A 480 -0.21 -23.08 12.58
C VAL A 480 -0.55 -23.41 14.02
N LYS A 481 -0.48 -22.40 14.90
CA LYS A 481 -0.73 -22.51 16.34
C LYS A 481 -2.04 -21.85 16.78
N VAL A 482 -2.87 -21.44 15.83
CA VAL A 482 -4.18 -20.85 16.07
C VAL A 482 -5.25 -21.90 15.83
N GLY A 483 -5.84 -22.42 16.90
CA GLY A 483 -6.94 -23.37 16.80
C GLY A 483 -8.16 -22.74 16.14
N ARG A 484 -8.87 -23.52 15.29
CA ARG A 484 -10.11 -23.08 14.61
C ARG A 484 -9.98 -21.76 13.84
N TRP A 485 -8.79 -21.42 13.36
CA TRP A 485 -8.55 -20.14 12.67
C TRP A 485 -9.49 -19.92 11.47
N LYS A 486 -9.84 -20.97 10.72
CA LYS A 486 -10.80 -20.87 9.59
C LYS A 486 -12.19 -20.41 10.05
N ASP A 487 -12.65 -20.90 11.19
CA ASP A 487 -13.96 -20.54 11.74
C ASP A 487 -13.97 -19.06 12.15
N LYS A 488 -12.85 -18.54 12.64
CA LYS A 488 -12.68 -17.11 12.96
C LYS A 488 -12.81 -16.24 11.72
N PHE A 489 -12.12 -16.60 10.62
CA PHE A 489 -12.27 -15.90 9.35
C PHE A 489 -13.73 -15.92 8.86
N ARG A 490 -14.38 -17.11 8.87
CA ARG A 490 -15.80 -17.24 8.50
C ARG A 490 -16.70 -16.36 9.37
N PHE A 491 -16.43 -16.32 10.68
CA PHE A 491 -17.19 -15.52 11.62
C PHE A 491 -17.10 -14.03 11.31
N HIS A 492 -15.89 -13.47 11.34
CA HIS A 492 -15.71 -12.02 11.19
C HIS A 492 -16.12 -11.52 9.80
N TYR A 493 -15.86 -12.29 8.73
CA TYR A 493 -16.13 -11.85 7.36
C TYR A 493 -17.55 -12.13 6.88
N PHE A 494 -18.19 -13.22 7.31
CA PHE A 494 -19.44 -13.66 6.67
C PHE A 494 -20.62 -13.89 7.61
N THR A 495 -20.41 -14.25 8.88
CA THR A 495 -21.53 -14.58 9.77
C THR A 495 -21.80 -13.56 10.86
N MET A 496 -20.80 -12.77 11.29
CA MET A 496 -20.98 -11.68 12.24
C MET A 496 -21.97 -10.66 11.66
N THR A 497 -23.07 -10.41 12.37
CA THR A 497 -24.08 -9.41 11.98
C THR A 497 -23.58 -7.99 12.20
N ASP A 498 -24.18 -7.00 11.54
CA ASP A 498 -23.82 -5.60 11.76
C ASP A 498 -24.15 -5.14 13.20
N THR A 499 -25.18 -5.72 13.83
CA THR A 499 -25.48 -5.46 15.25
C THR A 499 -24.37 -5.99 16.15
N GLN A 500 -23.87 -7.21 15.89
CA GLN A 500 -22.72 -7.77 16.62
C GLN A 500 -21.45 -6.96 16.38
N LEU A 501 -21.23 -6.47 15.16
CA LEU A 501 -20.09 -5.59 14.85
C LEU A 501 -20.19 -4.24 15.58
N ALA A 502 -21.40 -3.72 15.78
CA ALA A 502 -21.65 -2.46 16.50
C ALA A 502 -21.44 -2.56 18.02
N SER A 503 -21.33 -3.77 18.56
CA SER A 503 -21.02 -4.05 19.97
C SER A 503 -19.97 -5.16 20.09
N ALA A 504 -19.01 -5.21 19.16
CA ALA A 504 -18.02 -6.27 19.06
C ALA A 504 -17.10 -6.30 20.29
N SER A 505 -16.85 -5.14 20.90
CA SER A 505 -16.08 -5.00 22.14
C SER A 505 -16.73 -5.68 23.34
N GLU A 506 -18.02 -6.03 23.26
CA GLU A 506 -18.78 -6.72 24.30
C GLU A 506 -18.85 -8.25 24.08
N ILE A 507 -18.44 -8.74 22.89
CA ILE A 507 -18.44 -10.17 22.56
C ILE A 507 -17.27 -10.88 23.25
N THR A 508 -17.56 -11.83 24.15
CA THR A 508 -16.51 -12.66 24.75
C THR A 508 -16.05 -13.77 23.79
N SER A 509 -14.86 -14.32 24.04
CA SER A 509 -14.38 -15.50 23.28
C SER A 509 -15.31 -16.71 23.42
N THR A 510 -16.05 -16.79 24.52
CA THR A 510 -17.06 -17.83 24.75
C THR A 510 -18.31 -17.58 23.92
N ASP A 511 -18.77 -16.33 23.85
CA ASP A 511 -19.90 -15.94 23.01
C ASP A 511 -19.59 -16.20 21.54
N GLU A 512 -18.38 -15.82 21.09
CA GLU A 512 -17.90 -16.10 19.74
C GLU A 512 -17.89 -17.61 19.44
N ALA A 513 -17.32 -18.42 20.32
CA ALA A 513 -17.28 -19.88 20.15
C ALA A 513 -18.69 -20.50 20.12
N ALA A 514 -19.61 -19.99 20.93
CA ALA A 514 -21.02 -20.41 20.94
C ALA A 514 -21.73 -20.02 19.63
N ILE A 515 -21.50 -18.81 19.14
CA ILE A 515 -22.06 -18.32 17.86
C ILE A 515 -21.54 -19.17 16.70
N ILE A 516 -20.23 -19.37 16.62
CA ILE A 516 -19.61 -20.22 15.60
C ILE A 516 -20.22 -21.63 15.64
N SER A 517 -20.34 -22.23 16.82
CA SER A 517 -20.88 -23.59 16.97
C SER A 517 -22.38 -23.68 16.64
N SER A 518 -23.15 -22.61 16.89
CA SER A 518 -24.57 -22.53 16.53
C SER A 518 -24.81 -22.36 15.03
N ALA A 519 -23.89 -21.69 14.33
CA ALA A 519 -23.95 -21.53 12.87
C ALA A 519 -23.75 -22.88 12.16
N ASP A 520 -22.83 -23.71 12.65
CA ASP A 520 -22.62 -25.08 12.17
C ASP A 520 -23.81 -26.02 12.45
N ALA A 521 -24.58 -25.77 13.51
CA ALA A 521 -25.80 -26.53 13.80
C ALA A 521 -26.98 -26.15 12.87
N SER A 522 -26.94 -24.98 12.22
CA SER A 522 -27.98 -24.55 11.28
C SER A 522 -27.73 -24.99 9.84
N THR A 523 -26.51 -25.43 9.50
CA THR A 523 -26.15 -25.95 8.16
C THR A 523 -26.43 -27.45 8.00
N THR A 524 -26.90 -28.15 9.03
CA THR A 524 -27.53 -29.48 8.89
C THR A 524 -28.98 -29.37 8.40
N SER A 525 -29.17 -28.86 7.18
CA SER A 525 -30.36 -29.16 6.39
C SER A 525 -29.97 -30.10 5.25
N THR A 526 -30.42 -31.35 5.39
CA THR A 526 -30.55 -32.46 4.43
C THR A 526 -29.82 -32.33 3.07
N PRO A 527 -28.96 -33.30 2.69
CA PRO A 527 -28.40 -33.34 1.34
C PRO A 527 -29.52 -33.51 0.33
N THR A 528 -29.70 -32.51 -0.54
CA THR A 528 -30.53 -32.67 -1.74
C THR A 528 -29.69 -33.40 -2.77
N THR A 529 -30.07 -34.64 -3.05
CA THR A 529 -29.52 -35.50 -4.10
C THR A 529 -29.59 -34.78 -5.44
N LEU A 530 -28.44 -34.36 -5.96
CA LEU A 530 -28.31 -33.99 -7.38
C LEU A 530 -28.14 -35.29 -8.16
N THR A 531 -29.20 -35.68 -8.87
CA THR A 531 -29.19 -36.74 -9.87
C THR A 531 -28.23 -36.38 -11.00
N ASP A 532 -27.25 -37.25 -11.23
CA ASP A 532 -26.42 -37.33 -12.43
C ASP A 532 -27.31 -37.30 -13.68
N THR A 533 -27.03 -36.36 -14.58
CA THR A 533 -27.40 -36.51 -16.00
C THR A 533 -26.13 -36.32 -16.83
N THR A 534 -25.48 -37.44 -17.09
CA THR A 534 -24.38 -37.58 -18.04
C THR A 534 -24.87 -37.13 -19.42
N THR A 535 -24.31 -36.04 -19.94
CA THR A 535 -24.46 -35.69 -21.36
C THR A 535 -23.10 -35.83 -22.01
N THR A 536 -22.93 -36.93 -22.73
CA THR A 536 -21.79 -37.25 -23.58
C THR A 536 -21.82 -36.34 -24.81
N THR A 537 -20.80 -35.49 -24.96
CA THR A 537 -20.49 -34.86 -26.25
C THR A 537 -19.05 -35.21 -26.63
N THR A 538 -18.98 -36.10 -27.61
CA THR A 538 -17.81 -36.59 -28.33
C THR A 538 -17.08 -35.47 -29.07
N THR A 539 -15.82 -35.24 -28.73
CA THR A 539 -14.88 -34.44 -29.54
C THR A 539 -14.27 -35.32 -30.64
N ASN A 540 -14.68 -35.07 -31.89
CA ASN A 540 -14.01 -35.60 -33.07
C ASN A 540 -12.70 -34.83 -33.30
N ALA A 541 -11.57 -35.52 -33.15
CA ALA A 541 -10.27 -35.07 -33.62
C ALA A 541 -10.14 -35.38 -35.12
N ALA A 542 -9.99 -34.34 -35.94
CA ALA A 542 -9.61 -34.47 -37.34
C ALA A 542 -8.09 -34.39 -37.47
N THR A 543 -7.48 -35.55 -37.68
CA THR A 543 -6.07 -35.74 -38.01
C THR A 543 -5.86 -35.37 -39.49
N VAL A 544 -5.00 -34.38 -39.76
CA VAL A 544 -4.50 -34.09 -41.11
C VAL A 544 -3.14 -34.77 -41.26
N THR A 545 -3.07 -35.76 -42.15
CA THR A 545 -1.83 -36.40 -42.61
C THR A 545 -1.23 -35.62 -43.82
N PRO A 546 0.10 -35.64 -44.00
CA PRO A 546 0.77 -35.01 -45.14
C PRO A 546 1.05 -36.01 -46.29
N GLY A 547 1.10 -35.49 -47.53
CA GLY A 547 1.75 -36.13 -48.68
C GLY A 547 1.03 -35.92 -50.01
N VAL A 548 1.52 -35.03 -50.87
CA VAL A 548 2.38 -35.25 -52.06
C VAL A 548 2.89 -33.89 -52.52
#